data_AF-K9KBT7-F1
#
_entry.id   AF-K9KBT7-F1
#
_cell.length_a   1.000
_cell.length_b   1.000
_cell.length_c   1.000
_cell.angle_alpha   90.00
_cell.angle_beta   90.00
_cell.angle_gamma   90.00
#
_symmetry.space_group_name_H-M   'P 1'
#
loop_
_entity.id
_entity.type
_entity.pdbx_description
1 polymer ?
#
loop_
_entity_poly.entity_id
_entity_poly.type
_entity_poly.pdbx_seq_one_letter_code
_entity_poly.pdbx_strand_id
1 'polypeptide(L)'
;QRIENYMKSSEFENKQALLKRAKEEVGLLREHKIQTNRYTIKVQRELELDECALRALKEDRKRFLCKAVENLISCLLSGEGHDMWIFRLCSLWLENSGVSEVNGMMKRDGIKIPSYKFLPLMYQLAARMGTKMMGGLGFHEVLNNLISRISMDHPHHTLFIILALANANKDEFLTKPEAARRSRITKSAPKQSSQLDEDRTEAANQIIHTIRTRRPQMIRSVEALCDAYIILANLDATQWRTQRQGINIPADQPITKLQNLEDVVVPTMEIKVDPTGEYENLVTIQSFKAEFRLAGGLNLPKIIDCLGSDGKERRQLVKGRDDLRQDAVMQQVFQMCNTLLQRNTETRKRKLTICTYKVVPLSQRSGVLEWCTGTVPIGEFLVNNENGAHKRYRP
;
A
#
# COMPACT_ATOMS: atom_id res chain seq x y z
N GLN A 1 -2.52 -18.25 -17.41
CA GLN A 1 -1.11 -18.70 -17.25
C GLN A 1 -0.54 -19.44 -18.45
N ARG A 2 -1.01 -20.64 -18.86
CA ARG A 2 -0.40 -21.37 -20.00
C ARG A 2 -0.37 -20.56 -21.30
N ILE A 3 -1.48 -19.91 -21.66
CA ILE A 3 -1.57 -19.05 -22.85
C ILE A 3 -0.63 -17.84 -22.74
N GLU A 4 -0.49 -17.25 -21.55
CA GLU A 4 0.43 -16.13 -21.35
C GLU A 4 1.90 -16.57 -21.41
N ASN A 5 2.23 -17.73 -20.88
CA ASN A 5 3.57 -18.30 -20.97
C ASN A 5 3.92 -18.60 -22.43
N TYR A 6 2.97 -19.11 -23.20
CA TYR A 6 3.12 -19.27 -24.64
C TYR A 6 3.28 -17.92 -25.36
N MET A 7 2.47 -16.92 -25.04
CA MET A 7 2.63 -15.57 -25.61
C MET A 7 3.94 -14.88 -25.24
N LYS A 8 4.57 -15.28 -24.14
CA LYS A 8 5.89 -14.80 -23.70
C LYS A 8 7.03 -15.71 -24.17
N SER A 9 6.73 -16.77 -24.92
CA SER A 9 7.75 -17.70 -25.42
C SER A 9 8.47 -17.12 -26.63
N SER A 10 9.71 -17.57 -26.83
CA SER A 10 10.50 -17.24 -28.03
C SER A 10 9.83 -17.71 -29.32
N GLU A 11 9.04 -18.78 -29.27
CA GLU A 11 8.26 -19.27 -30.42
C GLU A 11 7.21 -18.25 -30.87
N PHE A 12 6.49 -17.64 -29.92
CA PHE A 12 5.47 -16.65 -30.23
C PHE A 12 6.08 -15.33 -30.72
N GLU A 13 7.22 -14.92 -30.14
CA GLU A 13 7.97 -13.75 -30.59
C GLU A 13 8.48 -13.93 -32.03
N ASN A 14 9.06 -15.09 -32.34
CA ASN A 14 9.45 -15.46 -33.70
C ASN A 14 8.25 -15.44 -34.66
N LYS A 15 7.10 -15.98 -34.23
CA LYS A 15 5.88 -15.96 -35.04
C LYS A 15 5.39 -14.53 -35.31
N GLN A 16 5.45 -13.64 -34.32
CA GLN A 16 5.13 -12.22 -34.51
C GLN A 16 6.10 -11.51 -35.46
N ALA A 17 7.39 -11.79 -35.35
CA ALA A 17 8.41 -11.21 -36.23
C ALA A 17 8.22 -11.65 -37.69
N LEU A 18 7.93 -12.93 -37.91
CA LEU A 18 7.59 -13.47 -39.23
C LEU A 18 6.34 -12.82 -39.81
N LEU A 19 5.31 -12.64 -38.99
CA LEU A 19 4.06 -12.00 -39.41
C LEU A 19 4.25 -10.52 -39.77
N LYS A 20 5.10 -9.81 -39.03
CA LYS A 20 5.48 -8.42 -39.35
C LYS A 20 6.23 -8.33 -40.67
N ARG A 21 7.21 -9.23 -40.91
CA ARG A 21 7.93 -9.31 -42.19
C ARG A 21 7.00 -9.65 -43.34
N ALA A 22 6.09 -10.61 -43.17
CA ALA A 22 5.10 -10.97 -44.17
C ALA A 22 4.16 -9.79 -44.51
N LYS A 23 3.79 -8.96 -43.52
CA LYS A 23 3.05 -7.70 -43.76
C LYS A 23 3.83 -6.68 -44.57
N GLU A 24 5.10 -6.48 -44.24
CA GLU A 24 5.98 -5.56 -44.94
C GLU A 24 6.19 -6.01 -46.39
N GLU A 25 6.43 -7.31 -46.61
CA GLU A 25 6.56 -7.92 -47.94
C GLU A 25 5.27 -7.75 -48.76
N VAL A 26 4.11 -8.05 -48.18
CA VAL A 26 2.81 -7.82 -48.82
C VAL A 26 2.57 -6.34 -49.13
N GLY A 27 2.99 -5.43 -48.25
CA GLY A 27 2.90 -3.98 -48.46
C GLY A 27 3.72 -3.52 -49.67
N LEU A 28 4.98 -3.93 -49.74
CA LEU A 28 5.88 -3.65 -50.87
C LEU A 28 5.35 -4.23 -52.19
N LEU A 29 4.79 -5.44 -52.16
CA LEU A 29 4.18 -6.08 -53.33
C LEU A 29 2.94 -5.33 -53.83
N ARG A 30 2.16 -4.72 -52.92
CA ARG A 30 1.02 -3.86 -53.28
C ARG A 30 1.47 -2.52 -53.88
N GLU A 31 2.52 -1.90 -53.33
CA GLU A 31 3.08 -0.63 -53.84
C GLU A 31 3.63 -0.78 -55.26
N HIS A 32 4.29 -1.90 -55.57
CA HIS A 32 4.86 -2.17 -56.89
C HIS A 32 3.81 -2.68 -57.91
N LYS A 33 2.52 -2.71 -57.57
CA LYS A 33 1.40 -3.19 -58.43
C LYS A 33 1.61 -4.61 -59.00
N ILE A 34 2.32 -5.48 -58.30
CA ILE A 34 2.53 -6.89 -58.69
C ILE A 34 1.29 -7.70 -58.24
N GLN A 35 0.14 -7.42 -58.84
CA GLN A 35 -1.15 -7.91 -58.34
C GLN A 35 -1.50 -9.36 -58.75
N THR A 36 -0.67 -10.04 -59.55
CA THR A 36 -1.11 -11.28 -60.25
C THR A 36 -0.03 -12.38 -60.34
N ASN A 37 0.73 -12.62 -59.27
CA ASN A 37 1.62 -13.79 -59.20
C ASN A 37 1.07 -14.84 -58.20
N ARG A 38 1.09 -16.14 -58.55
CA ARG A 38 0.62 -17.24 -57.68
C ARG A 38 1.29 -17.20 -56.30
N TYR A 39 2.53 -16.73 -56.25
CA TYR A 39 3.28 -16.52 -55.00
C TYR A 39 2.64 -15.45 -54.11
N THR A 40 2.26 -14.29 -54.66
CA THR A 40 1.71 -13.17 -53.86
C THR A 40 0.35 -13.53 -53.26
N ILE A 41 -0.48 -14.27 -54.01
CA ILE A 41 -1.76 -14.80 -53.50
C ILE A 41 -1.55 -15.80 -52.36
N LYS A 42 -0.52 -16.66 -52.46
CA LYS A 42 -0.22 -17.64 -51.41
C LYS A 42 0.26 -16.96 -50.13
N VAL A 43 1.19 -16.01 -50.24
CA VAL A 43 1.73 -15.26 -49.08
C VAL A 43 0.63 -14.44 -48.39
N GLN A 44 -0.23 -13.77 -49.17
CA GLN A 44 -1.40 -13.05 -48.64
C GLN A 44 -2.33 -13.99 -47.86
N ARG A 45 -2.61 -15.19 -48.39
CA ARG A 45 -3.48 -16.17 -47.73
C ARG A 45 -2.88 -16.73 -46.44
N GLU A 46 -1.59 -17.06 -46.42
CA GLU A 46 -0.89 -17.51 -45.21
C GLU A 46 -0.88 -16.40 -44.14
N LEU A 47 -0.65 -15.15 -44.54
CA LEU A 47 -0.71 -14.01 -43.64
C LEU A 47 -2.10 -13.85 -43.01
N GLU A 48 -3.17 -13.96 -43.80
CA GLU A 48 -4.55 -13.90 -43.32
C GLU A 48 -4.89 -15.04 -42.35
N LEU A 49 -4.41 -16.25 -42.62
CA LEU A 49 -4.59 -17.41 -41.73
C LEU A 49 -3.87 -17.19 -40.40
N ASP A 50 -2.64 -16.71 -40.42
CA ASP A 50 -1.87 -16.43 -39.21
C ASP A 50 -2.45 -15.26 -38.40
N GLU A 51 -2.94 -14.20 -39.07
CA GLU A 51 -3.67 -13.12 -38.41
C GLU A 51 -4.97 -13.59 -37.77
N CYS A 52 -5.70 -14.48 -38.46
CA CYS A 52 -6.91 -15.11 -37.93
C CYS A 52 -6.58 -15.95 -36.68
N ALA A 53 -5.54 -16.79 -36.73
CA ALA A 53 -5.10 -17.59 -35.60
C ALA A 53 -4.66 -16.74 -34.40
N LEU A 54 -3.93 -15.63 -34.63
CA LEU A 54 -3.55 -14.70 -33.56
C LEU A 54 -4.76 -13.99 -32.94
N ARG A 55 -5.76 -13.61 -33.76
CA ARG A 55 -7.00 -13.02 -33.25
C ARG A 55 -7.76 -14.03 -32.39
N ALA A 56 -7.94 -15.26 -32.87
CA ALA A 56 -8.58 -16.33 -32.11
C ALA A 56 -7.88 -16.60 -30.77
N LEU A 57 -6.54 -16.66 -30.76
CA LEU A 57 -5.77 -16.86 -29.52
C LEU A 57 -5.94 -15.70 -28.52
N LYS A 58 -6.02 -14.46 -29.01
CA LYS A 58 -6.29 -13.29 -28.16
C LYS A 58 -7.72 -13.30 -27.60
N GLU A 59 -8.69 -13.71 -28.42
CA GLU A 59 -10.09 -13.86 -28.01
C GLU A 59 -10.26 -14.96 -26.97
N ASP A 60 -9.63 -16.13 -27.18
CA ASP A 60 -9.62 -17.22 -26.21
C ASP A 60 -8.97 -16.80 -24.89
N ARG A 61 -7.83 -16.10 -24.95
CA ARG A 61 -7.20 -15.54 -23.74
C ARG A 61 -8.16 -14.65 -22.97
N LYS A 62 -8.86 -13.74 -23.67
CA LYS A 62 -9.85 -12.85 -23.06
C LYS A 62 -11.02 -13.65 -22.47
N ARG A 63 -11.53 -14.65 -23.17
CA ARG A 63 -12.62 -15.52 -22.71
C ARG A 63 -12.24 -16.28 -21.44
N PHE A 64 -11.05 -16.89 -21.41
CA PHE A 64 -10.56 -17.59 -20.22
C PHE A 64 -10.32 -16.64 -19.05
N LEU A 65 -9.81 -15.43 -19.31
CA LEU A 65 -9.65 -14.42 -18.28
C LEU A 65 -11.00 -14.02 -17.67
N CYS A 66 -12.00 -13.69 -18.49
CA CYS A 66 -13.33 -13.33 -18.01
C CYS A 66 -13.94 -14.48 -17.19
N LYS A 67 -13.85 -15.73 -17.66
CA LYS A 67 -14.36 -16.88 -16.91
C LYS A 67 -13.62 -17.13 -15.60
N ALA A 68 -12.30 -16.92 -15.57
CA ALA A 68 -11.53 -17.03 -14.34
C ALA A 68 -11.96 -15.96 -13.32
N VAL A 69 -12.12 -14.71 -13.75
CA VAL A 69 -12.58 -13.61 -12.89
C VAL A 69 -13.99 -13.86 -12.38
N GLU A 70 -14.90 -14.31 -13.24
CA GLU A 70 -16.29 -14.65 -12.89
C GLU A 70 -16.34 -15.69 -11.77
N ASN A 71 -15.62 -16.80 -11.93
CA ASN A 71 -15.60 -17.88 -10.96
C ASN A 71 -14.90 -17.50 -9.65
N LEU A 72 -13.85 -16.68 -9.71
CA LEU A 72 -13.18 -16.16 -8.52
C LEU A 72 -14.12 -15.23 -7.72
N ILE A 73 -14.86 -14.34 -8.38
CA ILE A 73 -15.86 -13.48 -7.73
C ILE A 73 -16.95 -14.34 -7.08
N SER A 74 -17.52 -15.30 -7.81
CA SER A 74 -18.55 -16.20 -7.29
C SER A 74 -18.06 -17.01 -6.09
N CYS A 75 -16.82 -17.49 -6.11
CA CYS A 75 -16.20 -18.20 -4.98
C CYS A 75 -16.07 -17.30 -3.75
N LEU A 76 -15.60 -16.06 -3.94
CA LEU A 76 -15.43 -15.08 -2.85
C LEU A 76 -16.77 -14.62 -2.25
N LEU A 77 -17.85 -14.68 -3.01
CA LEU A 77 -19.21 -14.40 -2.53
C LEU A 77 -19.83 -15.59 -1.76
N SER A 78 -19.46 -16.82 -2.12
CA SER A 78 -20.14 -18.02 -1.61
C SER A 78 -19.61 -18.51 -0.26
N GLY A 79 -18.43 -18.06 0.20
CA GLY A 79 -17.90 -18.48 1.50
C GLY A 79 -16.58 -17.85 1.94
N GLU A 80 -16.12 -18.22 3.14
CA GLU A 80 -14.95 -17.65 3.84
C GLU A 80 -13.70 -18.55 3.83
N GLY A 81 -13.85 -19.85 3.53
CA GLY A 81 -12.74 -20.82 3.58
C GLY A 81 -11.59 -20.53 2.60
N HIS A 82 -11.80 -19.59 1.69
CA HIS A 82 -11.05 -19.39 0.46
C HIS A 82 -10.71 -17.91 0.21
N ASP A 83 -10.69 -17.08 1.26
CA ASP A 83 -10.44 -15.63 1.15
C ASP A 83 -9.09 -15.27 0.54
N MET A 84 -8.08 -16.14 0.62
CA MET A 84 -6.77 -15.91 -0.02
C MET A 84 -6.83 -15.87 -1.56
N TRP A 85 -7.92 -16.31 -2.18
CA TRP A 85 -8.08 -16.15 -3.63
C TRP A 85 -8.31 -14.68 -4.03
N ILE A 86 -8.57 -13.78 -3.07
CA ILE A 86 -8.64 -12.34 -3.32
C ILE A 86 -7.32 -11.81 -3.92
N PHE A 87 -6.18 -12.34 -3.48
CA PHE A 87 -4.86 -12.00 -4.03
C PHE A 87 -4.78 -12.35 -5.51
N ARG A 88 -5.33 -13.52 -5.89
CA ARG A 88 -5.32 -13.95 -7.29
C ARG A 88 -6.27 -13.13 -8.15
N LEU A 89 -7.46 -12.83 -7.64
CA LEU A 89 -8.42 -11.97 -8.32
C LEU A 89 -7.81 -10.58 -8.59
N CYS A 90 -7.24 -9.94 -7.57
CA CYS A 90 -6.62 -8.63 -7.72
C CYS A 90 -5.37 -8.67 -8.60
N SER A 91 -4.54 -9.73 -8.55
CA SER A 91 -3.42 -9.90 -9.50
C SER A 91 -3.91 -9.92 -10.95
N LEU A 92 -4.90 -10.76 -11.27
CA LEU A 92 -5.45 -10.85 -12.62
C LEU A 92 -6.10 -9.54 -13.07
N TRP A 93 -6.82 -8.86 -12.17
CA TRP A 93 -7.48 -7.59 -12.47
C TRP A 93 -6.48 -6.46 -12.72
N LEU A 94 -5.47 -6.31 -11.85
CA LEU A 94 -4.46 -5.26 -11.96
C LEU A 94 -3.54 -5.47 -13.19
N GLU A 95 -3.21 -6.72 -13.52
CA GLU A 95 -2.43 -7.08 -14.71
C GLU A 95 -3.19 -6.80 -16.02
N ASN A 96 -4.52 -6.87 -16.00
CA ASN A 96 -5.39 -6.72 -17.17
C ASN A 96 -6.30 -5.48 -17.07
N SER A 97 -5.79 -4.39 -16.49
CA SER A 97 -6.54 -3.14 -16.25
C SER A 97 -7.09 -2.48 -17.53
N GLY A 98 -6.49 -2.77 -18.69
CA GLY A 98 -6.95 -2.29 -20.00
C GLY A 98 -8.15 -3.05 -20.60
N VAL A 99 -8.59 -4.16 -19.99
CA VAL A 99 -9.71 -4.95 -20.52
C VAL A 99 -11.04 -4.46 -19.93
N SER A 100 -11.85 -3.79 -20.75
CA SER A 100 -13.12 -3.17 -20.32
C SER A 100 -14.11 -4.18 -19.72
N GLU A 101 -14.18 -5.40 -20.26
CA GLU A 101 -15.11 -6.42 -19.77
C GLU A 101 -14.81 -6.83 -18.32
N VAL A 102 -13.52 -6.97 -17.97
CA VAL A 102 -13.10 -7.31 -16.61
C VAL A 102 -13.44 -6.17 -15.64
N ASN A 103 -13.23 -4.91 -16.06
CA ASN A 103 -13.61 -3.75 -15.27
C ASN A 103 -15.14 -3.67 -15.08
N GLY A 104 -15.91 -4.00 -16.11
CA GLY A 104 -17.37 -4.09 -16.03
C GLY A 104 -17.84 -5.17 -15.05
N MET A 105 -17.20 -6.35 -15.04
CA MET A 105 -17.47 -7.41 -14.06
C MET A 105 -17.13 -6.97 -12.63
N MET A 106 -15.99 -6.31 -12.43
CA MET A 106 -15.63 -5.77 -11.12
C MET A 106 -16.60 -4.68 -10.65
N LYS A 107 -17.11 -3.84 -11.55
CA LYS A 107 -18.11 -2.81 -11.24
C LYS A 107 -19.45 -3.41 -10.80
N ARG A 108 -19.93 -4.46 -11.47
CA ARG A 108 -21.24 -5.08 -11.20
C ARG A 108 -21.23 -6.11 -10.08
N ASP A 109 -20.23 -6.98 -10.08
CA ASP A 109 -20.19 -8.15 -9.19
C ASP A 109 -19.09 -8.02 -8.13
N GLY A 110 -17.98 -7.36 -8.45
CA GLY A 110 -16.93 -7.07 -7.47
C GLY A 110 -17.40 -6.20 -6.30
N ILE A 111 -18.38 -5.31 -6.53
CA ILE A 111 -19.01 -4.49 -5.48
C ILE A 111 -19.93 -5.28 -4.55
N LYS A 112 -20.23 -6.54 -4.85
CA LYS A 112 -20.99 -7.43 -3.96
C LYS A 112 -20.07 -8.15 -2.98
N ILE A 113 -18.77 -8.26 -3.31
CA ILE A 113 -17.80 -8.93 -2.45
C ILE A 113 -17.65 -8.12 -1.16
N PRO A 114 -17.69 -8.77 0.02
CA PRO A 114 -17.47 -8.10 1.29
C PRO A 114 -16.16 -7.31 1.31
N SER A 115 -16.22 -6.06 1.76
CA SER A 115 -15.10 -5.12 1.75
C SER A 115 -13.91 -5.58 2.60
N TYR A 116 -14.16 -6.29 3.72
CA TYR A 116 -13.12 -6.78 4.61
C TYR A 116 -12.09 -7.70 3.94
N LYS A 117 -12.49 -8.45 2.89
CA LYS A 117 -11.59 -9.36 2.16
C LYS A 117 -10.49 -8.63 1.40
N PHE A 118 -10.70 -7.36 1.07
CA PHE A 118 -9.73 -6.53 0.35
C PHE A 118 -8.72 -5.82 1.27
N LEU A 119 -8.93 -5.81 2.59
CA LEU A 119 -8.05 -5.12 3.54
C LEU A 119 -6.57 -5.55 3.45
N PRO A 120 -6.24 -6.85 3.28
CA PRO A 120 -4.85 -7.29 3.10
C PRO A 120 -4.20 -6.79 1.79
N LEU A 121 -4.97 -6.23 0.86
CA LEU A 121 -4.47 -5.70 -0.41
C LEU A 121 -4.46 -4.17 -0.45
N MET A 122 -4.80 -3.52 0.67
CA MET A 122 -5.04 -2.08 0.69
C MET A 122 -3.81 -1.28 0.26
N TYR A 123 -2.59 -1.67 0.67
CA TYR A 123 -1.36 -1.00 0.23
C TYR A 123 -1.14 -1.14 -1.29
N GLN A 124 -1.39 -2.31 -1.85
CA GLN A 124 -1.20 -2.62 -3.27
C GLN A 124 -2.26 -1.92 -4.13
N LEU A 125 -3.51 -1.85 -3.66
CA LEU A 125 -4.60 -1.12 -4.33
C LEU A 125 -4.34 0.39 -4.28
N ALA A 126 -3.99 0.93 -3.10
CA ALA A 126 -3.72 2.35 -2.90
C ALA A 126 -2.53 2.83 -3.75
N ALA A 127 -1.51 1.99 -3.95
CA ALA A 127 -0.37 2.28 -4.82
C ALA A 127 -0.75 2.49 -6.30
N ARG A 128 -1.90 1.97 -6.75
CA ARG A 128 -2.35 2.06 -8.16
C ARG A 128 -3.36 3.20 -8.44
N MET A 129 -3.85 3.89 -7.41
CA MET A 129 -4.91 4.92 -7.55
C MET A 129 -4.57 6.08 -8.49
N GLY A 130 -3.30 6.47 -8.63
CA GLY A 130 -2.89 7.58 -9.51
C GLY A 130 -2.38 7.15 -10.88
N THR A 131 -2.47 5.87 -11.24
CA THR A 131 -1.93 5.38 -12.53
C THR A 131 -2.87 5.65 -13.70
N LYS A 132 -3.30 6.91 -13.94
CA LYS A 132 -4.23 7.29 -15.03
C LYS A 132 -3.71 6.75 -16.37
N MET A 133 -4.20 5.59 -16.79
CA MET A 133 -3.83 4.98 -18.07
C MET A 133 -4.62 5.71 -19.14
N MET A 134 -3.91 6.45 -20.01
CA MET A 134 -4.45 7.02 -21.23
C MET A 134 -5.09 5.90 -22.07
N GLY A 135 -6.40 5.72 -21.98
CA GLY A 135 -7.18 4.75 -22.78
C GLY A 135 -8.02 3.72 -22.02
N GLY A 136 -7.93 3.65 -20.69
CA GLY A 136 -8.73 2.71 -19.88
C GLY A 136 -9.98 3.38 -19.28
N LEU A 137 -11.02 3.64 -20.08
CA LEU A 137 -12.31 4.10 -19.57
C LEU A 137 -12.85 3.07 -18.55
N GLY A 138 -12.83 3.42 -17.27
CA GLY A 138 -13.52 2.69 -16.19
C GLY A 138 -12.65 1.99 -15.14
N PHE A 139 -11.36 1.66 -15.38
CA PHE A 139 -10.55 0.98 -14.35
C PHE A 139 -10.38 1.83 -13.08
N HIS A 140 -9.98 3.09 -13.27
CA HIS A 140 -9.76 4.04 -12.17
C HIS A 140 -11.02 4.34 -11.39
N GLU A 141 -12.14 4.50 -12.09
CA GLU A 141 -13.43 4.72 -11.47
C GLU A 141 -13.80 3.52 -10.58
N VAL A 142 -13.64 2.29 -11.08
CA VAL A 142 -13.93 1.07 -10.31
C VAL A 142 -12.98 0.92 -9.12
N LEU A 143 -11.70 1.20 -9.30
CA LEU A 143 -10.71 1.14 -8.21
C LEU A 143 -10.98 2.17 -7.12
N ASN A 144 -11.24 3.42 -7.49
CA ASN A 144 -11.52 4.49 -6.53
C ASN A 144 -12.85 4.24 -5.80
N ASN A 145 -13.88 3.74 -6.50
CA ASN A 145 -15.15 3.35 -5.88
C ASN A 145 -14.95 2.19 -4.90
N LEU A 146 -14.14 1.18 -5.27
CA LEU A 146 -13.81 0.05 -4.39
C LEU A 146 -13.08 0.52 -3.13
N ILE A 147 -12.04 1.35 -3.28
CA ILE A 147 -11.25 1.88 -2.16
C ILE A 147 -12.09 2.79 -1.28
N SER A 148 -12.93 3.63 -1.87
CA SER A 148 -13.89 4.47 -1.16
C SER A 148 -14.79 3.61 -0.29
N ARG A 149 -15.43 2.57 -0.86
CA ARG A 149 -16.27 1.61 -0.11
C ARG A 149 -15.52 0.95 1.04
N ILE A 150 -14.33 0.39 0.81
CA ILE A 150 -13.53 -0.26 1.87
C ILE A 150 -13.21 0.75 2.99
N SER A 151 -12.93 2.01 2.63
CA SER A 151 -12.61 3.04 3.62
C SER A 151 -13.82 3.57 4.38
N MET A 152 -15.02 3.47 3.81
CA MET A 152 -16.27 3.75 4.50
C MET A 152 -16.62 2.65 5.49
N ASP A 153 -16.47 1.39 5.09
CA ASP A 153 -16.82 0.23 5.91
C ASP A 153 -15.79 -0.03 7.01
N HIS A 154 -14.50 0.23 6.74
CA HIS A 154 -13.39 -0.13 7.62
C HIS A 154 -12.37 1.01 7.79
N PRO A 155 -12.80 2.16 8.36
CA PRO A 155 -11.96 3.37 8.43
C PRO A 155 -10.68 3.15 9.24
N HIS A 156 -10.74 2.41 10.34
CA HIS A 156 -9.60 2.19 11.23
C HIS A 156 -8.43 1.43 10.57
N HIS A 157 -8.71 0.65 9.52
CA HIS A 157 -7.70 -0.08 8.77
C HIS A 157 -7.15 0.68 7.58
N THR A 158 -7.96 1.52 6.91
CA THR A 158 -7.57 2.17 5.66
C THR A 158 -7.18 3.63 5.81
N LEU A 159 -7.72 4.35 6.80
CA LEU A 159 -7.62 5.80 6.88
C LEU A 159 -6.17 6.27 7.00
N PHE A 160 -5.34 5.60 7.81
CA PHE A 160 -3.91 5.89 7.90
C PHE A 160 -3.17 5.66 6.58
N ILE A 161 -3.57 4.65 5.80
CA ILE A 161 -2.96 4.34 4.50
C ILE A 161 -3.29 5.43 3.48
N ILE A 162 -4.56 5.84 3.42
CA ILE A 162 -5.01 6.90 2.51
C ILE A 162 -4.43 8.26 2.93
N LEU A 163 -4.42 8.57 4.23
CA LEU A 163 -3.82 9.80 4.75
C LEU A 163 -2.32 9.85 4.48
N ALA A 164 -1.59 8.74 4.57
CA ALA A 164 -0.17 8.71 4.23
C ALA A 164 0.11 9.11 2.77
N LEU A 165 -0.80 8.76 1.86
CA LEU A 165 -0.74 9.17 0.45
C LEU A 165 -1.14 10.62 0.26
N ALA A 166 -2.17 11.10 0.94
CA ALA A 166 -2.56 12.51 0.91
C ALA A 166 -1.48 13.42 1.54
N ASN A 167 -0.79 12.93 2.56
CA ASN A 167 0.25 13.63 3.30
C ASN A 167 1.65 13.41 2.70
N ALA A 168 1.76 12.82 1.50
CA ALA A 168 3.03 12.39 0.93
C ALA A 168 4.13 13.47 0.97
N ASN A 169 3.77 14.73 0.69
CA ASN A 169 4.70 15.87 0.66
C ASN A 169 4.62 16.76 1.91
N LYS A 170 3.82 16.43 2.92
CA LYS A 170 3.58 17.30 4.09
C LYS A 170 4.83 17.57 4.91
N ASP A 171 5.80 16.66 4.96
CA ASP A 171 7.07 16.89 5.66
C ASP A 171 7.76 18.17 5.17
N GLU A 172 7.76 18.45 3.87
CA GLU A 172 8.42 19.64 3.32
C GLU A 172 7.70 20.94 3.72
N PHE A 173 6.38 20.88 3.90
CA PHE A 173 5.55 22.03 4.26
C PHE A 173 5.61 22.33 5.76
N LEU A 174 5.65 21.28 6.60
CA LEU A 174 5.64 21.40 8.06
C LEU A 174 7.03 21.67 8.65
N THR A 175 8.10 21.28 7.96
CA THR A 175 9.49 21.47 8.45
C THR A 175 10.12 22.82 8.09
N LYS A 176 9.58 23.55 7.10
CA LYS A 176 10.15 24.83 6.68
C LYS A 176 9.58 26.00 7.49
N PRO A 177 10.43 26.87 8.07
CA PRO A 177 9.98 28.06 8.79
C PRO A 177 9.21 29.01 7.87
N GLU A 178 8.23 29.73 8.42
CA GLU A 178 7.31 30.58 7.66
C GLU A 178 8.01 31.66 6.80
N ALA A 179 9.20 32.13 7.22
CA ALA A 179 10.01 33.07 6.44
C ALA A 179 10.46 32.51 5.07
N ALA A 180 10.65 31.19 4.97
CA ALA A 180 11.00 30.51 3.71
C ALA A 180 9.76 30.17 2.85
N ARG A 181 8.54 30.27 3.39
CA ARG A 181 7.30 30.04 2.63
C ARG A 181 6.99 31.19 1.66
N ARG A 182 7.41 32.42 1.97
CA ARG A 182 7.23 33.60 1.09
C ARG A 182 8.34 33.77 0.03
N SER A 183 9.52 33.16 0.24
CA SER A 183 10.71 33.34 -0.61
C SER A 183 10.81 32.34 -1.77
N ARG A 184 9.67 31.87 -2.31
CA ARG A 184 9.65 30.86 -3.39
C ARG A 184 9.02 31.39 -4.69
N ILE A 185 9.20 32.68 -4.98
CA ILE A 185 9.03 33.19 -6.35
C ILE A 185 10.32 33.00 -7.18
N THR A 186 11.47 32.68 -6.56
CA THR A 186 12.75 32.57 -7.29
C THR A 186 13.46 31.23 -7.08
N LYS A 187 13.37 30.40 -8.14
CA LYS A 187 14.38 29.47 -8.67
C LYS A 187 15.31 28.78 -7.65
N SER A 188 14.80 27.76 -6.96
CA SER A 188 15.57 26.55 -6.66
C SER A 188 14.65 25.34 -6.79
N ALA A 189 15.01 24.42 -7.68
CA ALA A 189 14.15 23.33 -8.14
C ALA A 189 13.64 22.49 -6.95
N PRO A 190 12.32 22.38 -6.72
CA PRO A 190 11.79 21.30 -5.91
C PRO A 190 12.19 19.99 -6.60
N LYS A 191 12.50 18.93 -5.82
CA LYS A 191 12.43 17.57 -6.37
C LYS A 191 11.09 17.49 -7.09
N GLN A 192 11.10 17.32 -8.41
CA GLN A 192 9.86 17.22 -9.19
C GLN A 192 9.11 16.02 -8.61
N SER A 193 8.02 16.28 -7.88
CA SER A 193 7.04 15.24 -7.59
C SER A 193 6.69 14.61 -8.93
N SER A 194 6.77 13.28 -9.02
CA SER A 194 6.38 12.65 -10.27
C SER A 194 4.90 12.98 -10.51
N GLN A 195 4.49 13.17 -11.77
CA GLN A 195 3.08 13.39 -12.11
C GLN A 195 2.17 12.31 -11.47
N LEU A 196 2.70 11.08 -11.34
CA LEU A 196 2.04 9.95 -10.69
C LEU A 196 1.88 10.11 -9.17
N ASP A 197 2.78 10.83 -8.48
CA ASP A 197 2.62 11.16 -7.05
C ASP A 197 1.53 12.22 -6.85
N GLU A 198 1.45 13.19 -7.76
CA GLU A 198 0.41 14.23 -7.73
C GLU A 198 -0.97 13.64 -7.98
N ASP A 199 -1.11 12.80 -9.02
CA ASP A 199 -2.36 12.09 -9.32
C ASP A 199 -2.81 11.18 -8.15
N ARG A 200 -1.85 10.54 -7.46
CA ARG A 200 -2.16 9.74 -6.25
C ARG A 200 -2.65 10.60 -5.10
N THR A 201 -2.00 11.74 -4.89
CA THR A 201 -2.35 12.68 -3.83
C THR A 201 -3.75 13.26 -4.08
N GLU A 202 -4.06 13.62 -5.33
CA GLU A 202 -5.37 14.10 -5.76
C GLU A 202 -6.46 13.03 -5.49
N ALA A 203 -6.25 11.79 -5.94
CA ALA A 203 -7.18 10.70 -5.71
C ALA A 203 -7.41 10.42 -4.22
N ALA A 204 -6.35 10.41 -3.41
CA ALA A 204 -6.44 10.23 -1.96
C ALA A 204 -7.26 11.35 -1.30
N ASN A 205 -7.05 12.61 -1.71
CA ASN A 205 -7.81 13.76 -1.20
C ASN A 205 -9.31 13.69 -1.57
N GLN A 206 -9.65 13.21 -2.76
CA GLN A 206 -11.05 12.99 -3.17
C GLN A 206 -11.73 11.92 -2.29
N ILE A 207 -11.02 10.84 -1.98
CA ILE A 207 -11.52 9.78 -1.09
C ILE A 207 -11.70 10.33 0.34
N ILE A 208 -10.72 11.06 0.87
CA ILE A 208 -10.82 11.68 2.20
C ILE A 208 -12.00 12.66 2.25
N HIS A 209 -12.21 13.46 1.21
CA HIS A 209 -13.36 14.37 1.13
C HIS A 209 -14.68 13.59 1.18
N THR A 210 -14.77 12.47 0.46
CA THR A 210 -15.95 11.59 0.47
C THR A 210 -16.20 10.98 1.85
N ILE A 211 -15.16 10.58 2.58
CA ILE A 211 -15.32 10.06 3.95
C ILE A 211 -15.70 11.21 4.91
N ARG A 212 -15.18 12.42 4.67
CA ARG A 212 -15.39 13.61 5.52
C ARG A 212 -16.85 14.03 5.56
N THR A 213 -17.59 13.84 4.48
CA THR A 213 -19.02 14.16 4.45
C THR A 213 -19.84 13.28 5.40
N ARG A 214 -19.42 12.03 5.65
CA ARG A 214 -20.14 11.09 6.53
C ARG A 214 -19.56 10.99 7.93
N ARG A 215 -18.24 11.12 8.10
CA ARG A 215 -17.52 11.04 9.39
C ARG A 215 -16.54 12.21 9.57
N PRO A 216 -17.04 13.46 9.72
CA PRO A 216 -16.19 14.64 9.77
C PRO A 216 -15.29 14.69 11.01
N GLN A 217 -15.81 14.29 12.18
CA GLN A 217 -15.11 14.39 13.46
C GLN A 217 -13.91 13.44 13.54
N MET A 218 -14.12 12.18 13.13
CA MET A 218 -13.06 11.17 13.04
C MET A 218 -11.92 11.64 12.14
N ILE A 219 -12.22 12.17 10.94
CA ILE A 219 -11.16 12.61 10.01
C ILE A 219 -10.37 13.78 10.58
N ARG A 220 -11.03 14.79 11.16
CA ARG A 220 -10.33 15.91 11.79
C ARG A 220 -9.39 15.44 12.89
N SER A 221 -9.84 14.49 13.71
CA SER A 221 -9.06 13.93 14.82
C SER A 221 -7.87 13.13 14.33
N VAL A 222 -8.04 12.28 13.30
CA VAL A 222 -6.93 11.52 12.71
C VAL A 222 -5.97 12.41 11.93
N GLU A 223 -6.45 13.44 11.23
CA GLU A 223 -5.58 14.43 10.57
C GLU A 223 -4.73 15.19 11.58
N ALA A 224 -5.34 15.67 12.68
CA ALA A 224 -4.62 16.35 13.76
C ALA A 224 -3.57 15.44 14.41
N LEU A 225 -3.91 14.16 14.62
CA LEU A 225 -2.98 13.16 15.14
C LEU A 225 -1.80 12.92 14.19
N CYS A 226 -2.08 12.70 12.90
CA CYS A 226 -1.06 12.52 11.87
C CYS A 226 -0.12 13.72 11.80
N ASP A 227 -0.66 14.94 11.76
CA ASP A 227 0.12 16.17 11.70
C ASP A 227 0.99 16.31 12.96
N ALA A 228 0.46 15.97 14.15
CA ALA A 228 1.22 16.00 15.40
C ALA A 228 2.39 15.01 15.41
N TYR A 229 2.18 13.78 14.89
CA TYR A 229 3.26 12.80 14.74
C TYR A 229 4.30 13.25 13.72
N ILE A 230 3.91 13.83 12.57
CA ILE A 230 4.84 14.32 11.55
C ILE A 230 5.70 15.45 12.11
N ILE A 231 5.11 16.37 12.88
CA ILE A 231 5.82 17.47 13.54
C ILE A 231 6.82 16.90 14.56
N LEU A 232 6.39 15.98 15.43
CA LEU A 232 7.27 15.35 16.42
C LEU A 232 8.39 14.54 15.78
N ALA A 233 8.12 13.80 14.70
CA ALA A 233 9.11 13.04 13.96
C ALA A 233 10.26 13.94 13.47
N ASN A 234 9.90 15.14 13.02
CA ASN A 234 10.81 16.13 12.46
C ASN A 234 11.38 17.13 13.48
N LEU A 235 10.97 17.06 14.76
CA LEU A 235 11.56 17.86 15.83
C LEU A 235 13.07 17.61 15.92
N ASP A 236 13.84 18.70 15.93
CA ASP A 236 15.29 18.61 16.10
C ASP A 236 15.62 18.18 17.53
N ALA A 237 16.23 17.00 17.64
CA ALA A 237 16.62 16.42 18.91
C ALA A 237 18.14 16.28 19.06
N THR A 238 18.92 16.95 18.20
CA THR A 238 20.39 16.90 18.21
C THR A 238 21.00 17.29 19.55
N GLN A 239 20.41 18.28 20.23
CA GLN A 239 20.84 18.73 21.55
C GLN A 239 20.74 17.65 22.64
N TRP A 240 19.83 16.69 22.49
CA TRP A 240 19.61 15.62 23.46
C TRP A 240 20.25 14.29 23.05
N ARG A 241 21.10 14.27 22.02
CA ARG A 241 21.67 13.04 21.44
C ARG A 241 22.38 12.13 22.45
N THR A 242 22.98 12.71 23.49
CA THR A 242 23.70 11.99 24.55
C THR A 242 22.82 11.64 25.76
N GLN A 243 21.62 12.22 25.86
CA GLN A 243 20.72 12.03 26.98
C GLN A 243 19.97 10.70 26.85
N ARG A 244 20.11 9.84 27.87
CA ARG A 244 19.42 8.53 27.92
C ARG A 244 18.16 8.52 28.78
N GLN A 245 17.94 9.56 29.57
CA GLN A 245 16.75 9.72 30.42
C GLN A 245 15.57 10.29 29.63
N GLY A 246 14.38 10.31 30.25
CA GLY A 246 13.20 10.98 29.69
C GLY A 246 13.48 12.46 29.41
N ILE A 247 13.04 12.93 28.24
CA ILE A 247 13.14 14.31 27.79
C ILE A 247 11.73 14.86 27.70
N ASN A 248 11.47 15.98 28.36
CA ASN A 248 10.15 16.61 28.28
C ASN A 248 9.85 17.07 26.84
N ILE A 249 8.67 16.71 26.34
CA ILE A 249 8.14 17.19 25.07
C ILE A 249 7.85 18.69 25.23
N PRO A 250 8.41 19.55 24.36
CA PRO A 250 8.15 20.98 24.39
C PRO A 250 6.64 21.32 24.28
N ALA A 251 6.17 22.33 25.02
CA ALA A 251 4.74 22.67 25.11
C ALA A 251 4.13 23.24 23.82
N ASP A 252 4.96 23.69 22.88
CA ASP A 252 4.58 24.07 21.52
C ASP A 252 4.15 22.87 20.68
N GLN A 253 4.56 21.65 21.05
CA GLN A 253 4.26 20.45 20.28
C GLN A 253 2.79 20.08 20.39
N PRO A 254 2.08 19.90 19.26
CA PRO A 254 0.64 19.63 19.24
C PRO A 254 0.28 18.29 19.90
N ILE A 255 1.22 17.33 19.94
CA ILE A 255 0.97 16.00 20.52
C ILE A 255 0.60 16.07 22.01
N THR A 256 1.08 17.08 22.74
CA THR A 256 0.78 17.29 24.16
C THR A 256 -0.66 17.79 24.40
N LYS A 257 -1.27 18.40 23.37
CA LYS A 257 -2.62 18.95 23.40
C LYS A 257 -3.69 17.93 22.99
N LEU A 258 -3.28 16.80 22.41
CA LEU A 258 -4.19 15.74 22.01
C LEU A 258 -4.63 14.94 23.24
N GLN A 259 -5.92 15.05 23.58
CA GLN A 259 -6.52 14.37 24.71
C GLN A 259 -7.90 13.85 24.32
N ASN A 260 -8.27 12.68 24.84
CA ASN A 260 -9.57 12.02 24.71
C ASN A 260 -10.07 11.97 23.25
N LEU A 261 -9.28 11.37 22.36
CA LEU A 261 -9.67 11.16 20.97
C LEU A 261 -10.57 9.92 20.85
N GLU A 262 -11.85 10.08 21.18
CA GLU A 262 -12.84 8.98 21.23
C GLU A 262 -13.02 8.25 19.89
N ASP A 263 -12.84 8.95 18.77
CA ASP A 263 -12.99 8.36 17.42
C ASP A 263 -11.69 7.75 16.87
N VAL A 264 -10.56 7.89 17.57
CA VAL A 264 -9.24 7.54 17.06
C VAL A 264 -8.63 6.40 17.85
N VAL A 265 -8.53 5.26 17.18
CA VAL A 265 -7.82 4.07 17.67
C VAL A 265 -6.33 4.32 17.84
N VAL A 266 -5.72 3.61 18.79
CA VAL A 266 -4.26 3.60 18.93
C VAL A 266 -3.64 3.02 17.63
N PRO A 267 -2.86 3.79 16.85
CA PRO A 267 -2.46 3.39 15.49
C PRO A 267 -1.56 2.15 15.45
N THR A 268 -0.77 1.96 16.50
CA THR A 268 0.20 0.87 16.67
C THR A 268 -0.41 -0.39 17.24
N MET A 269 -1.71 -0.39 17.57
CA MET A 269 -2.39 -1.59 18.07
C MET A 269 -2.92 -2.42 16.89
N GLU A 270 -2.77 -3.75 16.97
CA GLU A 270 -3.45 -4.63 16.03
C GLU A 270 -4.95 -4.64 16.32
N ILE A 271 -5.72 -4.21 15.33
CA ILE A 271 -7.19 -4.22 15.36
C ILE A 271 -7.65 -5.46 14.60
N LYS A 272 -8.55 -6.24 15.19
CA LYS A 272 -9.18 -7.35 14.47
C LYS A 272 -10.21 -6.80 13.50
N VAL A 273 -10.26 -7.40 12.33
CA VAL A 273 -11.24 -7.04 11.30
C VAL A 273 -12.62 -7.49 11.77
N ASP A 274 -13.55 -6.55 11.83
CA ASP A 274 -14.96 -6.82 12.09
C ASP A 274 -15.70 -6.94 10.75
N PRO A 275 -16.26 -8.12 10.40
CA PRO A 275 -17.00 -8.31 9.16
C PRO A 275 -18.23 -7.40 9.02
N THR A 276 -18.80 -6.93 10.13
CA THR A 276 -19.98 -6.04 10.13
C THR A 276 -19.62 -4.59 9.79
N GLY A 277 -18.38 -4.19 10.07
CA GLY A 277 -17.90 -2.82 9.89
C GLY A 277 -18.32 -1.84 10.99
N GLU A 278 -18.92 -2.31 12.08
CA GLU A 278 -19.35 -1.46 13.21
C GLU A 278 -18.20 -1.13 14.16
N TYR A 279 -17.28 -2.07 14.39
CA TYR A 279 -16.09 -1.90 15.24
C TYR A 279 -16.40 -1.32 16.63
N GLU A 280 -17.22 -2.04 17.40
CA GLU A 280 -17.54 -1.64 18.77
C GLU A 280 -16.36 -1.88 19.74
N ASN A 281 -16.28 -1.07 20.80
CA ASN A 281 -15.35 -1.25 21.92
C ASN A 281 -13.85 -1.22 21.54
N LEU A 282 -13.46 -0.39 20.58
CA LEU A 282 -12.06 -0.20 20.24
C LEU A 282 -11.32 0.60 21.32
N VAL A 283 -10.04 0.28 21.51
CA VAL A 283 -9.16 1.08 22.38
C VAL A 283 -8.73 2.33 21.63
N THR A 284 -9.13 3.47 22.16
CA THR A 284 -8.91 4.80 21.60
C THR A 284 -7.81 5.53 22.35
N ILE A 285 -7.35 6.66 21.81
CA ILE A 285 -6.26 7.43 22.44
C ILE A 285 -6.85 8.31 23.55
N GLN A 286 -6.42 8.06 24.80
CA GLN A 286 -6.76 8.91 25.93
C GLN A 286 -5.81 10.11 26.03
N SER A 287 -4.49 9.87 26.01
CA SER A 287 -3.50 10.94 26.08
C SER A 287 -2.09 10.44 25.72
N PHE A 288 -1.14 11.36 25.62
CA PHE A 288 0.28 11.07 25.51
C PHE A 288 1.03 11.53 26.76
N LYS A 289 2.05 10.79 27.17
CA LYS A 289 2.94 11.27 28.24
C LYS A 289 3.72 12.51 27.76
N ALA A 290 4.04 13.38 28.71
CA ALA A 290 4.78 14.61 28.46
C ALA A 290 6.29 14.38 28.21
N GLU A 291 6.75 13.14 28.17
CA GLU A 291 8.16 12.78 27.97
C GLU A 291 8.33 11.86 26.76
N PHE A 292 9.46 12.02 26.07
CA PHE A 292 9.95 11.09 25.07
C PHE A 292 11.37 10.64 25.40
N ARG A 293 11.81 9.53 24.80
CA ARG A 293 13.18 9.04 24.87
C ARG A 293 13.76 8.91 23.47
N LEU A 294 15.07 8.99 23.32
CA LEU A 294 15.72 8.73 22.04
C LEU A 294 16.16 7.27 21.96
N ALA A 295 15.84 6.59 20.86
CA ALA A 295 16.33 5.22 20.64
C ALA A 295 17.81 5.18 20.17
N GLY A 296 18.40 6.35 19.89
CA GLY A 296 19.74 6.50 19.32
C GLY A 296 19.78 6.37 17.80
N GLY A 297 20.98 6.29 17.22
CA GLY A 297 21.19 6.22 15.77
C GLY A 297 21.24 7.59 15.08
N LEU A 298 21.35 7.57 13.74
CA LEU A 298 21.58 8.77 12.93
C LEU A 298 20.36 9.71 12.88
N ASN A 299 19.16 9.13 12.75
CA ASN A 299 17.92 9.89 12.57
C ASN A 299 17.22 10.28 13.87
N LEU A 300 17.79 9.91 15.04
CA LEU A 300 17.28 10.24 16.37
C LEU A 300 15.75 10.03 16.51
N PRO A 301 15.26 8.80 16.33
CA PRO A 301 13.84 8.49 16.46
C PRO A 301 13.39 8.59 17.93
N LYS A 302 12.14 9.00 18.11
CA LYS A 302 11.57 9.36 19.42
C LYS A 302 10.65 8.24 19.89
N ILE A 303 10.93 7.69 21.06
CA ILE A 303 10.07 6.73 21.76
C ILE A 303 9.12 7.55 22.65
N ILE A 304 7.82 7.38 22.44
CA ILE A 304 6.78 8.02 23.24
C ILE A 304 5.87 6.97 23.87
N ASP A 305 5.18 7.35 24.93
CA ASP A 305 4.18 6.53 25.60
C ASP A 305 2.77 7.08 25.32
N CYS A 306 1.91 6.25 24.73
CA CYS A 306 0.51 6.54 24.47
C CYS A 306 -0.38 5.80 25.49
N LEU A 307 -1.25 6.53 26.18
CA LEU A 307 -2.24 5.95 27.09
C LEU A 307 -3.53 5.68 26.31
N GLY A 308 -3.95 4.41 26.28
CA GLY A 308 -5.21 4.01 25.68
C GLY A 308 -6.39 4.23 26.62
N SER A 309 -7.61 4.27 26.08
CA SER A 309 -8.86 4.33 26.86
C SER A 309 -9.07 3.14 27.80
N ASP A 310 -8.33 2.05 27.60
CA ASP A 310 -8.25 0.89 28.49
C ASP A 310 -7.29 1.08 29.69
N GLY A 311 -6.70 2.28 29.84
CA GLY A 311 -5.75 2.61 30.89
C GLY A 311 -4.36 1.98 30.70
N LYS A 312 -4.10 1.32 29.57
CA LYS A 312 -2.79 0.70 29.30
C LYS A 312 -1.87 1.62 28.51
N GLU A 313 -0.63 1.71 28.98
CA GLU A 313 0.45 2.43 28.31
C GLU A 313 1.04 1.58 27.18
N ARG A 314 1.19 2.18 26.01
CA ARG A 314 1.76 1.55 24.82
C ARG A 314 2.89 2.41 24.28
N ARG A 315 4.09 1.83 24.21
CA ARG A 315 5.25 2.50 23.62
C ARG A 315 5.16 2.53 22.11
N GLN A 316 5.52 3.66 21.54
CA GLN A 316 5.54 3.89 20.11
C GLN A 316 6.87 4.51 19.70
N LEU A 317 7.39 4.10 18.55
CA LEU A 317 8.59 4.68 17.95
C LEU A 317 8.18 5.58 16.79
N VAL A 318 8.38 6.88 16.97
CA VAL A 318 8.16 7.90 15.96
C VAL A 318 9.47 8.09 15.17
N LYS A 319 9.44 7.75 13.89
CA LYS A 319 10.55 7.91 12.97
C LYS A 319 10.27 9.03 11.97
N GLY A 320 11.29 9.84 11.72
CA GLY A 320 11.30 10.86 10.67
C GLY A 320 12.51 10.65 9.77
N ARG A 321 12.43 11.22 8.57
CA ARG A 321 13.44 11.14 7.51
C ARG A 321 13.67 9.73 6.92
N ASP A 322 12.78 8.77 7.19
CA ASP A 322 12.85 7.37 6.73
C ASP A 322 11.54 6.95 6.02
N ASP A 323 11.64 6.13 4.97
CA ASP A 323 10.48 5.56 4.27
C ASP A 323 10.05 4.23 4.92
N LEU A 324 8.96 4.26 5.67
CA LEU A 324 8.43 3.10 6.40
C LEU A 324 7.45 2.25 5.59
N ARG A 325 7.19 2.59 4.32
CA ARG A 325 6.21 1.84 3.51
C ARG A 325 6.70 0.43 3.22
N GLN A 326 7.99 0.25 2.97
CA GLN A 326 8.58 -1.07 2.76
C GLN A 326 8.43 -1.94 4.01
N ASP A 327 8.73 -1.37 5.18
CA ASP A 327 8.58 -2.04 6.48
C ASP A 327 7.13 -2.48 6.72
N ALA A 328 6.16 -1.60 6.45
CA ALA A 328 4.74 -1.91 6.61
C ALA A 328 4.27 -3.03 5.67
N VAL A 329 4.68 -3.01 4.39
CA VAL A 329 4.36 -4.06 3.43
C VAL A 329 5.01 -5.39 3.82
N MET A 330 6.24 -5.37 4.32
CA MET A 330 6.91 -6.59 4.80
C MET A 330 6.24 -7.19 6.04
N GLN A 331 5.78 -6.37 7.00
CA GLN A 331 4.99 -6.85 8.14
C GLN A 331 3.69 -7.53 7.69
N GLN A 332 3.03 -7.02 6.66
CA GLN A 332 1.85 -7.64 6.08
C GLN A 332 2.16 -9.03 5.48
N VAL A 333 3.31 -9.18 4.83
CA VAL A 333 3.76 -10.49 4.32
C VAL A 333 3.96 -11.47 5.48
N PHE A 334 4.59 -11.05 6.58
CA PHE A 334 4.75 -11.92 7.76
C PHE A 334 3.40 -12.33 8.38
N GLN A 335 2.42 -11.42 8.43
CA GLN A 335 1.06 -11.78 8.86
C GLN A 335 0.40 -12.81 7.94
N MET A 336 0.65 -12.72 6.63
CA MET A 336 0.18 -13.73 5.68
C MET A 336 0.86 -15.08 5.88
N CYS A 337 2.18 -15.09 6.10
CA CYS A 337 2.92 -16.29 6.46
C CYS A 337 2.36 -16.94 7.73
N ASN A 338 2.07 -16.16 8.76
CA ASN A 338 1.41 -16.66 9.97
C ASN A 338 0.06 -17.30 9.65
N THR A 339 -0.76 -16.66 8.82
CA THR A 339 -2.05 -17.21 8.39
C THR A 339 -1.88 -18.57 7.69
N LEU A 340 -0.88 -18.71 6.81
CA LEU A 340 -0.56 -19.96 6.13
C LEU A 340 -0.05 -21.03 7.09
N LEU A 341 0.83 -20.67 8.03
CA LEU A 341 1.34 -21.56 9.07
C LEU A 341 0.24 -22.04 10.02
N GLN A 342 -0.79 -21.22 10.30
CA GLN A 342 -1.90 -21.65 11.16
C GLN A 342 -2.89 -22.58 10.44
N ARG A 343 -2.97 -22.50 9.10
CA ARG A 343 -3.81 -23.41 8.29
C ARG A 343 -3.28 -24.83 8.26
N ASN A 344 -1.96 -25.01 8.26
CA ASN A 344 -1.36 -26.33 8.30
C ASN A 344 -1.38 -26.91 9.72
N THR A 345 -1.92 -28.12 9.86
CA THR A 345 -2.12 -28.77 11.17
C THR A 345 -0.81 -29.03 11.91
N GLU A 346 0.26 -29.39 11.20
CA GLU A 346 1.55 -29.73 11.79
C GLU A 346 2.25 -28.49 12.36
N THR A 347 2.25 -27.39 11.61
CA THR A 347 2.82 -26.12 12.06
C THR A 347 2.01 -25.49 13.18
N ARG A 348 0.66 -25.60 13.15
CA ARG A 348 -0.24 -25.15 14.22
C ARG A 348 -0.01 -25.88 15.54
N LYS A 349 0.14 -27.21 15.53
CA LYS A 349 0.45 -28.01 16.74
C LYS A 349 1.73 -27.52 17.44
N ARG A 350 2.72 -27.11 16.65
CA ARG A 350 4.01 -26.59 17.12
C ARG A 350 3.98 -25.09 17.47
N LYS A 351 2.83 -24.43 17.29
CA LYS A 351 2.65 -22.97 17.49
C LYS A 351 3.71 -22.15 16.74
N LEU A 352 4.07 -22.56 15.53
CA LEU A 352 5.02 -21.81 14.72
C LEU A 352 4.39 -20.49 14.27
N THR A 353 4.92 -19.39 14.77
CA THR A 353 4.48 -18.03 14.48
C THR A 353 5.68 -17.10 14.40
N ILE A 354 5.66 -16.19 13.44
CA ILE A 354 6.55 -15.05 13.35
C ILE A 354 5.95 -13.94 14.20
N CYS A 355 6.70 -13.40 15.16
CA CYS A 355 6.25 -12.22 15.90
C CYS A 355 6.17 -11.01 14.95
N THR A 356 4.98 -10.43 14.82
CA THR A 356 4.72 -9.23 14.01
C THR A 356 4.56 -8.02 14.93
N TYR A 357 4.70 -6.83 14.35
CA TYR A 357 4.44 -5.57 15.03
C TYR A 357 3.84 -4.58 14.03
N LYS A 358 3.10 -3.59 14.53
CA LYS A 358 2.41 -2.64 13.64
C LYS A 358 3.33 -1.53 13.17
N VAL A 359 3.31 -1.25 11.86
CA VAL A 359 3.96 -0.11 11.22
C VAL A 359 2.91 0.72 10.51
N VAL A 360 2.90 2.02 10.78
CA VAL A 360 1.95 2.98 10.21
C VAL A 360 2.74 4.12 9.56
N PRO A 361 2.93 4.08 8.22
CA PRO A 361 3.43 5.23 7.48
C PRO A 361 2.46 6.41 7.64
N LEU A 362 2.98 7.62 7.81
CA LEU A 362 2.18 8.85 7.91
C LEU A 362 2.44 9.83 6.76
N SER A 363 3.58 9.69 6.10
CA SER A 363 4.00 10.43 4.91
C SER A 363 5.07 9.64 4.15
N GLN A 364 5.73 10.25 3.14
CA GLN A 364 6.86 9.61 2.46
C GLN A 364 8.09 9.40 3.36
N ARG A 365 8.24 10.20 4.43
CA ARG A 365 9.47 10.26 5.23
C ARG A 365 9.22 10.14 6.72
N SER A 366 7.99 9.89 7.15
CA SER A 366 7.67 9.78 8.56
C SER A 366 6.62 8.72 8.82
N GLY A 367 6.65 8.19 10.03
CA GLY A 367 5.59 7.36 10.55
C GLY A 367 5.91 6.79 11.91
N VAL A 368 5.04 5.88 12.35
CA VAL A 368 5.03 5.37 13.72
C VAL A 368 5.04 3.85 13.69
N LEU A 369 5.80 3.27 14.59
CA LEU A 369 5.91 1.83 14.78
C LEU A 369 5.56 1.48 16.22
N GLU A 370 5.00 0.29 16.40
CA GLU A 370 4.89 -0.32 17.71
C GLU A 370 6.30 -0.57 18.29
N TRP A 371 6.50 -0.21 19.55
CA TRP A 371 7.72 -0.57 20.27
C TRP A 371 7.45 -1.78 21.16
N CYS A 372 8.05 -2.92 20.80
CA CYS A 372 7.93 -4.16 21.57
C CYS A 372 8.50 -3.98 22.98
N THR A 373 7.65 -4.11 24.00
CA THR A 373 8.08 -4.04 25.40
C THR A 373 8.80 -5.33 25.80
N GLY A 374 9.82 -5.22 26.67
CA GLY A 374 10.60 -6.38 27.12
C GLY A 374 11.62 -6.92 26.11
N THR A 375 11.85 -6.23 24.99
CA THR A 375 12.89 -6.61 24.01
C THR A 375 14.13 -5.75 24.14
N VAL A 376 15.31 -6.35 23.93
CA VAL A 376 16.60 -5.66 23.84
C VAL A 376 17.30 -6.13 22.57
N PRO A 377 17.88 -5.22 21.75
CA PRO A 377 18.66 -5.62 20.58
C PRO A 377 19.82 -6.53 20.98
N ILE A 378 20.01 -7.64 20.25
CA ILE A 378 21.07 -8.61 20.56
C ILE A 378 22.47 -7.98 20.59
N GLY A 379 22.72 -6.99 19.72
CA GLY A 379 23.98 -6.25 19.71
C GLY A 379 24.23 -5.45 20.99
N GLU A 380 23.18 -4.86 21.57
CA GLU A 380 23.27 -4.14 22.85
C GLU A 380 23.48 -5.10 24.02
N PHE A 381 22.86 -6.29 23.99
CA PHE A 381 23.06 -7.28 25.05
C PHE A 381 24.44 -7.94 24.99
N LEU A 382 24.93 -8.27 23.78
CA LEU A 382 26.16 -9.04 23.62
C LEU A 382 27.43 -8.18 23.60
N VAL A 383 27.44 -7.09 22.82
CA VAL A 383 28.66 -6.36 22.42
C VAL A 383 28.83 -5.03 23.14
N ASN A 384 27.90 -4.63 24.00
CA ASN A 384 28.01 -3.35 24.71
C ASN A 384 29.30 -3.28 25.56
N ASN A 385 30.06 -2.18 25.39
CA ASN A 385 31.36 -1.99 26.01
C ASN A 385 31.31 -1.84 27.54
N GLU A 386 30.16 -1.46 28.10
CA GLU A 386 29.99 -1.29 29.55
C GLU A 386 29.55 -2.60 30.21
N ASN A 387 28.47 -3.20 29.71
CA ASN A 387 27.79 -4.34 30.36
C ASN A 387 27.49 -5.53 29.42
N GLY A 388 28.11 -5.59 28.25
CA GLY A 388 27.88 -6.63 27.25
C GLY A 388 28.29 -8.02 27.74
N ALA A 389 27.49 -9.03 27.42
CA ALA A 389 27.75 -10.41 27.83
C ALA A 389 29.13 -10.92 27.39
N HIS A 390 29.60 -10.55 26.19
CA HIS A 390 30.94 -10.97 25.74
C HIS A 390 32.04 -10.48 26.67
N LYS A 391 32.03 -9.20 27.04
CA LYS A 391 33.03 -8.63 27.95
C LYS A 391 32.88 -9.14 29.39
N ARG A 392 31.64 -9.38 29.84
CA ARG A 392 31.36 -9.88 31.20
C ARG A 392 31.82 -11.33 31.41
N TYR A 393 31.58 -12.20 30.43
CA TYR A 393 31.84 -13.64 30.55
C TYR A 393 33.14 -14.09 29.86
N ARG A 394 33.72 -13.26 29.00
CA ARG A 394 35.03 -13.46 28.35
C ARG A 394 35.80 -12.11 28.29
N PRO A 395 36.31 -11.64 29.43
CA PRO A 395 36.98 -10.33 29.55
C PRO A 395 38.26 -10.22 28.72
#